data_AF-A0A497BA04-F1
#
_entry.id   AF-A0A497BA04-F1
#
_cell.length_a   1.000
_cell.length_b   1.000
_cell.length_c   1.000
_cell.angle_alpha   90.00
_cell.angle_beta   90.00
_cell.angle_gamma   90.00
#
_symmetry.space_group_name_H-M   'P 1'
#
loop_
_entity.id
_entity.type
_entity.pdbx_description
1 polymer ?
#
loop_
_entity_poly.entity_id
_entity_poly.type
_entity_poly.pdbx_seq_one_letter_code
_entity_poly.pdbx_strand_id
1 'polypeptide(L)'
;ANLATRIWLPIIPSDADGDEFAIAELEIEQYAIGNELQVNGKSFRLQQLKGSLPISLVLGAKYDALGIPDDAREILNGGGGDYALVVWREKADKEGPGVLQTLTGPEFGEFERDAGGKINFVRTDATMIGGEDMGEVGYVTALLRPA
;
A
#
# COMPACT_ATOMS: atom_id res chain seq x y z
N ALA A 1 1.09 17.24 -11.54
CA ALA A 1 1.00 16.65 -12.89
C ALA A 1 0.53 15.21 -12.73
N ASN A 2 -0.64 14.88 -13.28
CA ASN A 2 -1.16 13.52 -13.23
C ASN A 2 -0.42 12.70 -14.29
N LEU A 3 0.54 11.87 -13.88
CA LEU A 3 1.33 11.01 -14.76
C LEU A 3 0.53 9.73 -15.10
N ALA A 4 -0.65 9.86 -15.70
CA ALA A 4 -1.34 8.67 -16.21
C ALA A 4 -0.38 7.95 -17.18
N THR A 5 0.03 6.72 -16.87
CA THR A 5 0.84 5.96 -17.82
C THR A 5 -0.08 5.51 -18.93
N ARG A 6 0.23 5.97 -20.13
CA ARG A 6 -0.39 5.48 -21.35
C ARG A 6 0.39 4.25 -21.79
N ILE A 7 -0.34 3.16 -22.01
CA ILE A 7 0.22 1.97 -22.64
C ILE A 7 -0.42 1.81 -24.02
N TRP A 8 0.40 1.42 -24.99
CA TRP A 8 -0.04 1.09 -26.34
C TRP A 8 -0.17 -0.41 -26.44
N LEU A 9 -1.39 -0.89 -26.60
CA LEU A 9 -1.70 -2.31 -26.69
C LEU A 9 -2.10 -2.67 -28.12
N PRO A 10 -1.48 -3.68 -28.75
CA PRO A 10 -2.00 -4.24 -29.97
C PRO A 10 -3.30 -4.99 -29.66
N ILE A 11 -4.39 -4.59 -30.33
CA ILE A 11 -5.68 -5.25 -30.25
C ILE A 11 -6.05 -5.78 -31.63
N ILE A 12 -6.69 -6.95 -31.66
CA ILE A 12 -7.27 -7.52 -32.88
C ILE A 12 -8.77 -7.26 -32.80
N PRO A 13 -9.34 -6.37 -33.63
CA PRO A 13 -10.78 -6.14 -33.67
C PRO A 13 -11.54 -7.44 -33.95
N SER A 14 -12.68 -7.64 -33.30
CA SER A 14 -13.44 -8.90 -33.40
C SER A 14 -14.01 -9.19 -34.79
N ASP A 15 -14.02 -8.18 -35.66
CA ASP A 15 -14.49 -8.15 -37.03
C ASP A 15 -13.36 -8.06 -38.07
N ALA A 16 -12.09 -8.13 -37.62
CA ALA A 16 -10.94 -8.12 -38.52
C ALA A 16 -10.74 -9.49 -39.20
N ASP A 17 -10.79 -9.53 -40.52
CA ASP A 17 -10.30 -10.64 -41.32
C ASP A 17 -8.76 -10.61 -41.32
N GLY A 18 -8.14 -11.71 -40.85
CA GLY A 18 -6.71 -12.06 -40.91
C GLY A 18 -5.68 -10.94 -41.14
N ASP A 19 -4.86 -10.71 -40.11
CA ASP A 19 -3.63 -9.88 -40.07
C ASP A 19 -3.78 -8.38 -39.80
N GLU A 20 -5.00 -7.86 -39.65
CA GLU A 20 -5.22 -6.47 -39.18
C GLU A 20 -5.20 -6.38 -37.64
N PHE A 21 -4.20 -5.68 -37.10
CA PHE A 21 -4.18 -5.24 -35.69
C PHE A 21 -4.28 -3.72 -35.62
N ALA A 22 -5.00 -3.21 -34.61
CA ALA A 22 -5.03 -1.81 -34.27
C ALA A 22 -4.20 -1.57 -32.99
N ILE A 23 -3.64 -0.37 -32.84
CA ILE A 23 -3.02 0.04 -31.58
C ILE A 23 -4.03 0.87 -30.80
N ALA A 24 -4.44 0.37 -29.64
CA ALA A 24 -5.26 1.12 -28.70
C ALA A 24 -4.35 1.85 -27.70
N GLU A 25 -4.57 3.15 -27.52
CA GLU A 25 -4.02 3.90 -26.41
C GLU A 25 -4.96 3.74 -25.21
N LEU A 26 -4.44 3.17 -24.12
CA LEU A 26 -5.17 3.03 -22.87
C LEU A 26 -4.55 3.95 -21.82
N GLU A 27 -5.37 4.83 -21.25
CA GLU A 27 -4.99 5.64 -20.11
C GLU A 27 -5.24 4.85 -18.82
N ILE A 28 -4.18 4.58 -18.05
CA ILE A 28 -4.30 3.83 -16.80
C ILE A 28 -4.41 4.80 -15.62
N GLU A 29 -5.59 4.82 -15.00
CA GLU A 29 -5.84 5.56 -13.77
C GLU A 29 -5.37 4.81 -12.52
N GLN A 30 -5.39 3.46 -12.54
CA GLN A 30 -5.03 2.58 -11.43
C GLN A 30 -4.31 1.31 -11.91
N TYR A 31 -3.25 0.90 -11.20
CA TYR A 31 -2.56 -0.36 -11.45
C TYR A 31 -2.97 -1.41 -10.41
N ALA A 32 -3.47 -2.55 -10.87
CA ALA A 32 -3.53 -3.77 -10.08
C ALA A 32 -2.25 -4.57 -10.35
N ILE A 33 -1.42 -4.77 -9.33
CA ILE A 33 -0.23 -5.63 -9.47
C ILE A 33 -0.68 -7.08 -9.39
N GLY A 34 -0.09 -7.96 -10.22
CA GLY A 34 -0.20 -9.41 -10.05
C GLY A 34 0.39 -9.88 -8.70
N ASN A 35 0.55 -11.19 -8.52
CA ASN A 35 1.02 -11.74 -7.24
C ASN A 35 2.51 -11.43 -6.92
N GLU A 36 3.27 -10.82 -7.85
CA GLU A 36 4.71 -10.60 -7.73
C GLU A 36 5.06 -9.13 -8.04
N LEU A 37 5.91 -8.53 -7.18
CA LEU A 37 6.46 -7.19 -7.33
C LEU A 37 7.99 -7.25 -7.27
N GLN A 38 8.64 -6.50 -8.17
CA GLN A 38 10.08 -6.31 -8.11
C GLN A 38 10.44 -4.99 -7.42
N VAL A 39 11.29 -5.05 -6.40
CA VAL A 39 11.85 -3.89 -5.71
C VAL A 39 13.37 -4.02 -5.69
N ASN A 40 14.08 -3.07 -6.30
CA ASN A 40 15.55 -3.07 -6.40
C ASN A 40 16.13 -4.42 -6.90
N GLY A 41 15.50 -5.01 -7.91
CA GLY A 41 15.95 -6.28 -8.51
C GLY A 41 15.62 -7.54 -7.69
N LYS A 42 14.88 -7.42 -6.60
CA LYS A 42 14.38 -8.56 -5.80
C LYS A 42 12.89 -8.75 -6.03
N SER A 43 12.47 -10.00 -6.16
CA SER A 43 11.06 -10.38 -6.27
C SER A 43 10.43 -10.58 -4.90
N PHE A 44 9.22 -10.06 -4.75
CA PHE A 44 8.39 -10.20 -3.56
C PHE A 44 7.00 -10.67 -3.96
N ARG A 45 6.46 -11.60 -3.18
CA ARG A 45 5.04 -11.93 -3.27
C ARG A 45 4.25 -10.90 -2.49
N LEU A 46 3.28 -10.25 -3.14
CA LEU A 46 2.32 -9.42 -2.43
C LEU A 46 1.27 -10.30 -1.77
N GLN A 47 1.02 -10.04 -0.50
CA GLN A 47 -0.08 -10.63 0.23
C GLN A 47 -0.98 -9.53 0.80
N GLN A 48 -2.26 -9.66 0.48
CA GLN A 48 -3.30 -8.78 0.97
C GLN A 48 -3.53 -9.00 2.47
N LEU A 49 -3.75 -7.90 3.20
CA LEU A 49 -4.17 -7.97 4.59
C LEU A 49 -5.58 -8.56 4.69
N LYS A 50 -5.83 -9.34 5.73
CA LYS A 50 -7.14 -9.97 5.92
C LYS A 50 -8.22 -8.89 6.09
N GLY A 51 -9.27 -8.93 5.27
CA GLY A 51 -10.40 -7.99 5.35
C GLY A 51 -10.21 -6.66 4.61
N SER A 52 -9.09 -6.44 3.89
CA SER A 52 -8.90 -5.24 3.07
C SER A 52 -9.48 -5.38 1.67
N LEU A 53 -9.60 -4.27 0.92
CA LEU A 53 -9.92 -4.26 -0.51
C LEU A 53 -8.70 -4.67 -1.36
N PRO A 54 -8.89 -5.09 -2.63
CA PRO A 54 -7.79 -5.37 -3.55
C PRO A 54 -6.80 -4.21 -3.62
N ILE A 55 -5.51 -4.55 -3.73
CA ILE A 55 -4.42 -3.58 -3.66
C ILE A 55 -4.39 -2.79 -4.97
N SER A 56 -4.67 -1.49 -4.89
CA SER A 56 -4.45 -0.53 -5.97
C SER A 56 -3.34 0.44 -5.57
N LEU A 57 -2.31 0.57 -6.41
CA LEU A 57 -1.32 1.62 -6.21
C LEU A 57 -1.84 2.93 -6.77
N VAL A 58 -1.72 3.98 -5.95
CA VAL A 58 -2.07 5.34 -6.33
C VAL A 58 -0.86 5.98 -6.97
N LEU A 59 -1.02 6.41 -8.21
CA LEU A 59 0.02 7.11 -8.95
C LEU A 59 0.47 8.38 -8.19
N GLY A 60 1.78 8.56 -8.08
CA GLY A 60 2.38 9.75 -7.46
C GLY A 60 2.35 9.74 -5.92
N ALA A 61 1.76 8.72 -5.30
CA ALA A 61 1.91 8.53 -3.86
C ALA A 61 3.30 7.99 -3.51
N LYS A 62 3.80 8.38 -2.33
CA LYS A 62 5.05 7.87 -1.76
C LYS A 62 4.80 6.51 -1.11
N TYR A 63 5.60 5.52 -1.50
CA TYR A 63 5.56 4.18 -0.94
C TYR A 63 6.92 3.78 -0.42
N ASP A 64 6.94 3.10 0.73
CA ASP A 64 8.14 2.45 1.28
C ASP A 64 7.87 1.00 1.63
N ALA A 65 8.91 0.17 1.51
CA ALA A 65 8.93 -1.20 2.02
C ALA A 65 9.65 -1.21 3.37
N LEU A 66 8.91 -1.37 4.47
CA LEU A 66 9.44 -1.32 5.82
C LEU A 66 9.54 -2.72 6.41
N GLY A 67 10.68 -3.09 6.99
CA GLY A 67 10.82 -4.37 7.69
C GLY A 67 9.89 -4.41 8.90
N ILE A 68 9.18 -5.52 9.07
CA ILE A 68 8.21 -5.65 10.18
C ILE A 68 8.96 -6.11 11.44
N PRO A 69 9.02 -5.27 12.50
CA PRO A 69 9.62 -5.66 13.76
C PRO A 69 8.78 -6.74 14.46
N ASP A 70 9.40 -7.49 15.36
CA ASP A 70 8.78 -8.67 15.99
C ASP A 70 7.46 -8.35 16.70
N ASP A 71 7.38 -7.19 17.35
CA ASP A 71 6.22 -6.70 18.11
C ASP A 71 5.04 -6.25 17.22
N ALA A 72 5.29 -5.91 15.96
CA ALA A 72 4.26 -5.52 15.00
C ALA A 72 3.73 -6.69 14.17
N ARG A 73 4.33 -7.88 14.29
CA ARG A 73 3.95 -9.04 13.47
C ARG A 73 2.54 -9.52 13.74
N GLU A 74 2.08 -9.47 14.99
CA GLU A 74 0.76 -9.95 15.35
C GLU A 74 -0.34 -9.11 14.71
N ILE A 75 -0.21 -7.77 14.81
CA ILE A 75 -1.12 -6.78 14.19
C ILE A 75 -1.24 -7.02 12.67
N LEU A 76 -0.12 -7.27 12.01
CA LEU A 76 -0.07 -7.42 10.56
C LEU A 76 -0.28 -8.86 10.08
N ASN A 77 -0.33 -9.83 10.99
CA ASN A 77 -0.21 -11.26 10.68
C ASN A 77 1.03 -11.57 9.77
N GLY A 78 2.13 -10.87 10.07
CA GLY A 78 3.39 -10.94 9.33
C GLY A 78 4.34 -12.02 9.84
N GLY A 79 5.12 -12.61 8.94
CA GLY A 79 6.18 -13.58 9.26
C GLY A 79 7.54 -12.92 9.51
N GLY A 80 8.51 -13.73 9.97
CA GLY A 80 9.90 -13.30 10.07
C GLY A 80 10.49 -13.02 8.68
N GLY A 81 11.04 -11.83 8.48
CA GLY A 81 11.60 -11.38 7.20
C GLY A 81 10.56 -10.78 6.22
N ASP A 82 9.29 -10.70 6.63
CA ASP A 82 8.28 -9.96 5.86
C ASP A 82 8.50 -8.45 5.97
N TYR A 83 8.09 -7.74 4.92
CA TYR A 83 8.06 -6.29 4.87
C TYR A 83 6.62 -5.81 4.74
N ALA A 84 6.31 -4.63 5.29
CA ALA A 84 5.08 -3.91 5.05
C ALA A 84 5.27 -2.97 3.86
N LEU A 85 4.36 -3.03 2.88
CA LEU A 85 4.23 -1.98 1.87
C LEU A 85 3.38 -0.86 2.46
N VAL A 86 3.99 0.30 2.65
CA VAL A 86 3.39 1.45 3.33
C VAL A 86 3.17 2.57 2.34
N VAL A 87 1.96 3.13 2.30
CA VAL A 87 1.65 4.36 1.56
C VAL A 87 1.55 5.54 2.52
N TRP A 88 2.33 6.59 2.26
CA TRP A 88 2.39 7.76 3.13
C TRP A 88 1.34 8.82 2.77
N ARG A 89 0.86 9.50 3.81
CA ARG A 89 -0.17 10.55 3.80
C ARG A 89 0.15 11.61 4.85
N GLU A 90 -0.38 12.82 4.64
CA GLU A 90 -0.20 13.92 5.59
C GLU A 90 -1.05 13.77 6.85
N LYS A 91 -2.21 13.09 6.75
CA LYS A 91 -3.15 12.92 7.86
C LYS A 91 -3.84 11.55 7.81
N ALA A 92 -4.20 11.06 8.98
CA ALA A 92 -4.99 9.85 9.10
C ALA A 92 -6.48 10.13 8.83
N ASP A 93 -7.09 9.38 7.91
CA ASP A 93 -8.49 9.50 7.49
C ASP A 93 -9.28 8.18 7.60
N LYS A 94 -8.57 7.04 7.73
CA LYS A 94 -9.15 5.70 7.92
C LYS A 94 -8.48 4.92 9.06
N GLU A 95 -9.21 3.91 9.53
CA GLU A 95 -8.79 2.95 10.55
C GLU A 95 -7.98 1.79 9.95
N GLY A 96 -7.34 1.02 10.83
CA GLY A 96 -6.61 -0.20 10.51
C GLY A 96 -5.10 -0.08 10.72
N PRO A 97 -4.34 -1.14 10.37
CA PRO A 97 -2.91 -1.20 10.62
C PRO A 97 -2.15 -0.09 9.88
N GLY A 98 -1.20 0.50 10.59
CA GLY A 98 -0.53 1.70 10.15
C GLY A 98 0.86 1.89 10.72
N VAL A 99 1.47 2.97 10.28
CA VAL A 99 2.79 3.43 10.68
C VAL A 99 2.70 4.92 10.98
N LEU A 100 3.33 5.36 12.06
CA LEU A 100 3.52 6.78 12.35
C LEU A 100 4.98 7.13 12.13
N GLN A 101 5.25 8.19 11.37
CA GLN A 101 6.61 8.72 11.26
C GLN A 101 6.93 9.54 12.51
N THR A 102 7.86 9.05 13.35
CA THR A 102 8.35 9.76 14.53
C THR A 102 9.77 10.29 14.31
N LEU A 103 10.28 11.05 15.29
CA LEU A 103 11.65 11.57 15.26
C LEU A 103 12.72 10.47 15.32
N THR A 104 12.38 9.31 15.89
CA THR A 104 13.27 8.16 16.01
C THR A 104 13.13 7.18 14.86
N GLY A 105 12.10 7.32 14.02
CA GLY A 105 11.85 6.48 12.85
C GLY A 105 10.38 6.12 12.69
N PRO A 106 10.04 5.25 11.71
CA PRO A 106 8.70 4.73 11.56
C PRO A 106 8.35 3.77 12.71
N GLU A 107 7.18 3.97 13.32
CA GLU A 107 6.63 3.11 14.38
C GLU A 107 5.34 2.45 13.91
N PHE A 108 5.18 1.14 14.15
CA PHE A 108 4.01 0.38 13.76
C PHE A 108 2.91 0.40 14.84
N GLY A 109 1.66 0.29 14.41
CA GLY A 109 0.49 0.29 15.29
C GLY A 109 -0.81 0.18 14.52
N GLU A 110 -1.90 0.58 15.15
CA GLU A 110 -3.24 0.62 14.55
C GLU A 110 -3.83 2.03 14.62
N PHE A 111 -4.49 2.45 13.54
CA PHE A 111 -5.36 3.61 13.54
C PHE A 111 -6.75 3.20 13.99
N GLU A 112 -7.22 3.79 15.09
CA GLU A 112 -8.54 3.52 15.68
C GLU A 112 -9.34 4.81 15.77
N ARG A 113 -10.65 4.72 15.54
CA ARG A 113 -11.56 5.87 15.72
C ARG A 113 -12.15 5.85 17.13
N ASP A 114 -12.00 6.97 17.83
CA ASP A 114 -12.64 7.14 19.13
C ASP A 114 -14.14 7.44 19.03
N ALA A 115 -14.83 7.48 20.19
CA ALA A 115 -16.25 7.78 20.28
C ALA A 115 -16.63 9.19 19.75
N GLY A 116 -15.66 10.10 19.66
CA GLY A 116 -15.83 11.43 19.09
C GLY A 116 -15.63 11.47 17.57
N GLY A 117 -15.28 10.33 16.96
CA GLY A 117 -15.03 10.22 15.52
C GLY A 117 -13.61 10.60 15.10
N LYS A 118 -12.72 10.91 16.04
CA LYS A 118 -11.32 11.28 15.75
C LYS A 118 -10.47 10.02 15.63
N ILE A 119 -9.55 10.02 14.67
CA ILE A 119 -8.61 8.91 14.48
C ILE A 119 -7.40 9.13 15.38
N ASN A 120 -7.07 8.10 16.14
CA ASN A 120 -5.92 8.02 17.03
C ASN A 120 -5.01 6.86 16.59
N PHE A 121 -3.73 6.95 16.95
CA PHE A 121 -2.74 5.93 16.61
C PHE A 121 -2.39 5.19 17.90
N VAL A 122 -2.62 3.89 17.89
CA VAL A 122 -2.36 3.00 19.02
C VAL A 122 -1.10 2.21 18.70
N ARG A 123 -0.05 2.44 19.47
CA ARG A 123 1.22 1.71 19.34
C ARG A 123 1.07 0.24 19.75
N THR A 124 2.05 -0.57 19.38
CA THR A 124 2.17 -1.98 19.81
C THR A 124 2.24 -2.15 21.33
N ASP A 125 2.70 -1.14 22.06
CA ASP A 125 2.73 -1.08 23.53
C ASP A 125 1.45 -0.53 24.17
N ALA A 126 0.38 -0.37 23.38
CA ALA A 126 -0.91 0.22 23.75
C ALA A 126 -0.89 1.72 24.12
N THR A 127 0.21 2.43 23.87
CA THR A 127 0.23 3.89 24.00
C THR A 127 -0.58 4.54 22.88
N MET A 128 -1.50 5.43 23.24
CA MET A 128 -2.32 6.18 22.28
C MET A 128 -1.73 7.55 21.98
N ILE A 129 -1.60 7.89 20.70
CA ILE A 129 -1.21 9.20 20.19
C ILE A 129 -2.42 9.84 19.51
N GLY A 130 -2.77 11.05 19.96
CA GLY A 130 -3.96 11.76 19.50
C GLY A 130 -3.80 12.36 18.10
N GLY A 131 -4.87 12.32 17.30
CA GLY A 131 -4.85 12.73 15.88
C GLY A 131 -4.45 14.16 15.50
N GLU A 132 -4.29 15.09 16.45
CA GLU A 132 -3.75 16.43 16.12
C GLU A 132 -2.23 16.51 16.29
N ASP A 133 -1.65 15.60 17.08
CA ASP A 133 -0.21 15.52 17.34
C ASP A 133 0.49 14.55 16.38
N MET A 134 -0.24 13.94 15.45
CA MET A 134 0.32 13.04 14.45
C MET A 134 1.05 13.80 13.34
N GLY A 135 2.29 13.38 13.07
CA GLY A 135 3.04 13.78 11.89
C GLY A 135 2.58 13.05 10.62
N GLU A 136 3.53 12.78 9.71
CA GLU A 136 3.28 11.96 8.51
C GLU A 136 2.82 10.55 8.92
N VAL A 137 1.74 10.06 8.30
CA VAL A 137 1.14 8.76 8.61
C VAL A 137 1.26 7.82 7.41
N GLY A 138 1.52 6.56 7.69
CA GLY A 138 1.68 5.50 6.70
C GLY A 138 0.59 4.45 6.87
N TYR A 139 -0.10 4.10 5.78
CA TYR A 139 -1.04 2.99 5.79
C TYR A 139 -0.40 1.73 5.25
N VAL A 140 -0.49 0.62 6.00
CA VAL A 140 -0.04 -0.67 5.48
C VAL A 140 -1.07 -1.16 4.47
N THR A 141 -0.68 -1.22 3.20
CA THR A 141 -1.57 -1.66 2.12
C THR A 141 -1.39 -3.13 1.77
N ALA A 142 -0.22 -3.71 2.08
CA ALA A 142 0.10 -5.10 1.79
C ALA A 142 1.30 -5.59 2.63
N LEU A 143 1.43 -6.91 2.71
CA LEU A 143 2.67 -7.57 3.11
C LEU A 143 3.47 -7.95 1.86
N LEU A 144 4.77 -7.75 1.92
CA LEU A 144 5.75 -8.20 0.94
C LEU A 144 6.52 -9.36 1.55
N ARG A 145 6.30 -10.55 1.00
CA ARG A 145 7.03 -11.75 1.42
C ARG A 145 8.15 -12.03 0.42
N PRO A 146 9.40 -12.21 0.88
CA PRO A 146 10.47 -12.69 0.00
C PRO A 146 10.01 -13.97 -0.72
N ALA A 147 10.25 -14.03 -2.03
CA ALA A 147 9.94 -15.19 -2.85
C ALA A 147 10.94 -16.34 -2.63
#